data_AF-A0A800ABZ9-F1
#
_entry.id   AF-A0A800ABZ9-F1
#
_cell.length_a   1.000
_cell.length_b   1.000
_cell.length_c   1.000
_cell.angle_alpha   90.00
_cell.angle_beta   90.00
_cell.angle_gamma   90.00
#
_symmetry.space_group_name_H-M   'P 1'
#
loop_
_entity.id
_entity.type
_entity.pdbx_description
1 polymer ?
#
loop_
_entity_poly.entity_id
_entity_poly.type
_entity_poly.pdbx_seq_one_letter_code
_entity_poly.pdbx_strand_id
1 'polypeptide(L)'
;MRKIRWVGVYFDPHHDHQTGNFFIVSPSGTLRDGVIFTTILGAVKLTGKTASKTSIGILSAVTAPEYATIEESITEPATGLERTQRREHLIEPLANYFVGRIQQDVLRGNSRVGVLTTAVNREDAESAYLGAMDWDLRLGKSAHQFKGNMAVSRSGSEDRDSGYLAHVRYDKTSGWLTGSVGFSISSLGFNPNDLGFIDRANNFSPWLWMRFRKEQPWWIFRQLALLIGSVESWNLSHKWGLQEYKRACPAKVV
;
A
#
# COMPACT_ATOMS: atom_id res chain seq x y z
N MET A 1 -0.68 -22.23 -37.54
CA MET A 1 0.42 -21.60 -36.76
C MET A 1 0.05 -20.14 -36.51
N ARG A 2 -0.25 -19.76 -35.26
CA ARG A 2 -0.55 -18.36 -34.87
C ARG A 2 0.76 -17.58 -34.80
N LYS A 3 1.01 -16.67 -35.76
CA LYS A 3 2.13 -15.72 -35.70
C LYS A 3 1.83 -14.68 -34.62
N ILE A 4 2.72 -14.55 -33.64
CA ILE A 4 2.73 -13.45 -32.67
C ILE A 4 3.05 -12.18 -33.46
N ARG A 5 2.21 -11.14 -33.35
CA ARG A 5 2.25 -9.93 -34.21
C ARG A 5 2.86 -8.70 -33.53
N TRP A 6 3.15 -8.76 -32.23
CA TRP A 6 3.77 -7.66 -31.47
C TRP A 6 4.42 -8.20 -30.20
N VAL A 7 5.51 -7.56 -29.77
CA VAL A 7 6.12 -7.71 -28.45
C VAL A 7 6.15 -6.32 -27.84
N GLY A 8 5.43 -6.13 -26.73
CA GLY A 8 5.49 -4.92 -25.92
C GLY A 8 6.31 -5.20 -24.67
N VAL A 9 7.30 -4.36 -24.40
CA VAL A 9 8.04 -4.40 -23.13
C VAL A 9 7.77 -3.08 -22.41
N TYR A 10 7.24 -3.22 -21.21
CA TYR A 10 6.93 -2.10 -20.33
C TYR A 10 8.09 -1.98 -19.34
N PHE A 11 8.76 -0.83 -19.36
CA PHE A 11 9.70 -0.48 -18.32
C PHE A 11 9.08 0.66 -17.52
N ASP A 12 8.81 0.37 -16.25
CA ASP A 12 8.71 1.39 -15.23
C ASP A 12 10.11 1.53 -14.61
N PRO A 13 10.97 2.43 -15.14
CA PRO A 13 12.33 2.58 -14.66
C PRO A 13 12.39 3.14 -13.23
N HIS A 14 11.27 3.58 -12.66
CA HIS A 14 11.20 4.16 -11.31
C HIS A 14 10.40 3.29 -10.33
N HIS A 15 9.73 2.25 -10.83
CA HIS A 15 8.84 1.37 -10.08
C HIS A 15 7.79 2.16 -9.28
N ASP A 16 7.39 3.32 -9.81
CA ASP A 16 6.54 4.29 -9.13
C ASP A 16 5.09 4.28 -9.64
N HIS A 17 4.78 3.47 -10.67
CA HIS A 17 3.49 3.41 -11.35
C HIS A 17 2.98 4.78 -11.85
N GLN A 18 3.86 5.79 -11.92
CA GLN A 18 3.55 7.16 -12.32
C GLN A 18 4.35 7.55 -13.57
N THR A 19 5.49 6.90 -13.82
CA THR A 19 6.33 7.12 -14.98
C THR A 19 6.60 5.80 -15.71
N GLY A 20 6.38 5.79 -17.02
CA GLY A 20 6.60 4.60 -17.84
C GLY A 20 7.12 4.98 -19.21
N ASN A 21 8.16 4.30 -19.67
CA ASN A 21 8.54 4.31 -21.08
C ASN A 21 8.02 3.01 -21.68
N PHE A 22 7.20 3.11 -22.71
CA PHE A 22 6.79 1.93 -23.47
C PHE A 22 7.46 1.95 -24.84
N PHE A 23 7.97 0.78 -25.25
CA PHE A 23 8.50 0.58 -26.58
C PHE A 23 7.77 -0.59 -27.21
N ILE A 24 7.09 -0.32 -28.32
CA ILE A 24 6.44 -1.33 -29.14
C ILE A 24 7.27 -1.46 -30.40
N VAL A 25 7.81 -2.66 -30.64
CA VAL A 25 8.56 -2.96 -31.86
C VAL A 25 7.79 -4.02 -32.64
N SER A 26 7.37 -3.64 -33.85
CA SER A 26 6.83 -4.57 -34.85
C SER A 26 7.90 -4.89 -35.90
N PRO A 27 7.81 -6.04 -36.60
CA PRO A 27 8.69 -6.36 -37.74
C PRO A 27 8.63 -5.33 -38.88
N SER A 28 7.67 -4.41 -38.87
CA SER A 28 7.48 -3.33 -39.84
C SER A 28 8.19 -2.01 -39.46
N GLY A 29 8.95 -1.96 -38.36
CA GLY A 29 9.83 -0.84 -38.03
C GLY A 29 9.15 0.39 -37.45
N THR A 30 7.91 0.29 -36.95
CA THR A 30 7.27 1.41 -36.24
C THR A 30 7.90 1.57 -34.85
N LEU A 31 8.51 2.72 -34.60
CA LEU A 31 8.98 3.17 -33.29
C LEU A 31 7.97 4.19 -32.75
N ARG A 32 7.24 3.85 -31.69
CA ARG A 32 6.47 4.82 -30.89
C ARG A 32 7.14 4.96 -29.54
N ASP A 33 7.56 6.18 -29.25
CA ASP A 33 8.04 6.64 -27.94
C ASP A 33 6.97 7.57 -27.36
N GLY A 34 6.67 7.42 -26.08
CA GLY A 34 5.61 8.17 -25.41
C GLY A 34 5.87 8.24 -23.92
N VAL A 35 5.84 9.45 -23.38
CA VAL A 35 5.96 9.72 -21.94
C VAL A 35 4.56 10.01 -21.40
N ILE A 36 4.13 9.28 -20.38
CA ILE A 36 2.85 9.53 -19.71
C ILE A 36 3.14 10.47 -18.54
N PHE A 37 2.57 11.68 -18.56
CA PHE A 37 2.49 12.57 -17.42
C PHE A 37 1.03 12.84 -17.13
N THR A 38 0.64 12.83 -15.86
CA THR A 38 -0.69 13.28 -15.45
C THR A 38 -0.65 14.78 -15.17
N THR A 39 -1.41 15.57 -15.92
CA THR A 39 -1.47 17.02 -15.72
C THR A 39 -2.26 17.36 -14.47
N ILE A 40 -1.65 18.09 -13.53
CA ILE A 40 -2.35 18.63 -12.35
C ILE A 40 -3.04 19.93 -12.75
N LEU A 41 -4.38 19.94 -12.74
CA LEU A 41 -5.21 21.12 -12.98
C LEU A 41 -5.12 22.13 -11.84
N GLY A 42 -4.94 21.63 -10.61
CA GLY A 42 -4.75 22.47 -9.44
C GLY A 42 -4.44 21.63 -8.21
N ALA A 43 -3.67 22.20 -7.29
CA ALA A 43 -3.37 21.58 -6.02
C ALA A 43 -3.31 22.62 -4.90
N VAL A 44 -3.72 22.21 -3.70
CA VAL A 44 -3.64 23.02 -2.49
C VAL A 44 -3.07 22.19 -1.36
N LYS A 45 -2.20 22.83 -0.56
CA LYS A 45 -1.66 22.27 0.68
C LYS A 45 -1.86 23.25 1.80
N LEU A 46 -2.55 22.81 2.84
CA LEU A 46 -2.79 23.58 4.05
C LEU A 46 -2.26 22.81 5.24
N THR A 47 -1.36 23.41 6.00
CA THR A 47 -0.82 22.78 7.20
C THR A 47 -0.67 23.82 8.30
N GLY A 48 -0.92 23.43 9.54
CA GLY A 48 -0.77 24.31 10.68
C GLY A 48 -0.81 23.57 11.99
N LYS A 49 -0.40 24.27 13.05
CA LYS A 49 -0.51 23.79 14.42
C LYS A 49 -1.15 24.86 15.29
N THR A 50 -2.20 24.49 16.01
CA THR A 50 -2.92 25.39 16.91
C THR A 50 -2.13 25.60 18.22
N ALA A 51 -2.46 26.67 18.95
CA ALA A 51 -1.94 26.88 20.31
C ALA A 51 -2.33 25.75 21.27
N SER A 52 -3.46 25.07 21.03
CA SER A 52 -3.89 23.86 21.76
C SER A 52 -3.11 22.59 21.38
N LYS A 53 -2.04 22.71 20.58
CA LYS A 53 -1.15 21.63 20.13
C LYS A 53 -1.82 20.60 19.20
N THR A 54 -2.84 21.03 18.47
CA THR A 54 -3.46 20.25 17.39
C THR A 54 -2.77 20.57 16.07
N SER A 55 -2.16 19.58 15.44
CA SER A 55 -1.58 19.69 14.10
C SER A 55 -2.61 19.26 13.07
N ILE A 56 -2.82 20.06 12.03
CA ILE A 56 -3.76 19.79 10.93
C ILE A 56 -2.97 19.86 9.62
N GLY A 57 -3.20 18.91 8.73
CA GLY A 57 -2.64 18.89 7.39
C GLY A 57 -3.69 18.43 6.37
N ILE A 58 -3.83 19.18 5.30
CA ILE A 58 -4.72 18.90 4.17
C ILE A 58 -3.91 19.05 2.88
N LEU A 59 -4.03 18.09 1.99
CA LEU A 59 -3.54 18.13 0.63
C LEU A 59 -4.70 17.75 -0.30
N SER A 60 -4.95 18.53 -1.33
CA SER A 60 -5.92 18.18 -2.37
C SER A 60 -5.36 18.52 -3.73
N ALA A 61 -5.51 17.64 -4.71
CA ALA A 61 -5.13 17.88 -6.09
C ALA A 61 -6.23 17.38 -7.04
N VAL A 62 -6.42 18.08 -8.15
CA VAL A 62 -7.27 17.66 -9.26
C VAL A 62 -6.38 17.48 -10.48
N THR A 63 -6.55 16.36 -11.18
CA THR A 63 -5.78 16.02 -12.39
C THR A 63 -6.69 16.01 -13.61
N ALA A 64 -6.14 16.37 -14.76
CA ALA A 64 -6.82 16.32 -16.04
C ALA A 64 -6.97 14.86 -16.53
N PRO A 65 -7.98 14.56 -17.35
CA PRO A 65 -7.99 13.31 -18.10
C PRO A 65 -6.85 13.30 -19.12
N GLU A 66 -6.11 12.19 -19.20
CA GLU A 66 -5.04 11.98 -20.17
C GLU A 66 -5.43 10.88 -21.16
N TYR A 67 -5.09 11.08 -22.43
CA TYR A 67 -5.43 10.19 -23.52
C TYR A 67 -4.16 9.70 -24.25
N ALA A 68 -4.06 8.39 -24.47
CA ALA A 68 -3.06 7.81 -25.35
C ALA A 68 -3.61 7.68 -26.78
N THR A 69 -2.82 8.08 -27.77
CA THR A 69 -3.13 7.80 -29.18
C THR A 69 -2.63 6.40 -29.56
N ILE A 70 -3.56 5.51 -29.88
CA ILE A 70 -3.30 4.17 -30.42
C ILE A 70 -3.36 4.25 -31.95
N GLU A 71 -2.31 3.77 -32.62
CA GLU A 71 -2.27 3.58 -34.07
C GLU A 71 -2.41 2.09 -34.39
N GLU A 72 -3.44 1.74 -35.16
CA GLU A 72 -3.68 0.38 -35.62
C GLU A 72 -3.60 0.33 -37.15
N SER A 73 -2.75 -0.54 -37.69
CA SER A 73 -2.73 -0.84 -39.13
C SER A 73 -3.78 -1.89 -39.44
N ILE A 74 -4.86 -1.48 -40.08
CA ILE A 74 -5.96 -2.34 -40.51
C ILE A 74 -5.73 -2.68 -41.98
N THR A 75 -5.57 -3.95 -42.30
CA THR A 75 -5.56 -4.42 -43.69
C THR A 75 -7.00 -4.61 -44.17
N GLU A 76 -7.40 -3.88 -45.20
CA GLU A 76 -8.74 -4.04 -45.79
C GLU A 76 -8.86 -5.43 -46.45
N PRO A 77 -9.81 -6.29 -46.00
CA PRO A 77 -9.88 -7.68 -46.47
C PRO A 77 -10.15 -7.84 -47.97
N ALA A 78 -10.76 -6.82 -48.60
CA ALA A 78 -11.16 -6.85 -50.01
C ALA A 78 -10.06 -6.33 -50.97
N THR A 79 -9.15 -5.48 -50.50
CA THR A 79 -8.17 -4.77 -51.35
C THR A 79 -6.72 -5.07 -50.96
N GLY A 80 -6.49 -5.65 -49.77
CA GLY A 80 -5.15 -5.90 -49.25
C GLY A 80 -4.39 -4.62 -48.85
N LEU A 81 -5.04 -3.45 -48.93
CA LEU A 81 -4.45 -2.16 -48.59
C LEU A 81 -4.35 -2.02 -47.07
N GLU A 82 -3.19 -1.61 -46.57
CA GLU A 82 -3.00 -1.25 -45.18
C GLU A 82 -3.46 0.20 -44.95
N ARG A 83 -4.36 0.39 -43.99
CA ARG A 83 -4.82 1.70 -43.55
C ARG A 83 -4.51 1.89 -42.08
N THR A 84 -3.80 2.95 -41.74
CA THR A 84 -3.57 3.33 -40.35
C THR A 84 -4.81 4.03 -39.81
N GLN A 85 -5.42 3.45 -38.77
CA GLN A 85 -6.47 4.09 -37.98
C GLN A 85 -5.86 4.60 -36.68
N ARG A 86 -6.10 5.88 -36.38
CA ARG A 86 -5.77 6.50 -35.08
C ARG A 86 -7.01 6.50 -34.19
N ARG A 87 -6.85 6.09 -32.93
CA ARG A 87 -7.88 6.17 -31.89
C ARG A 87 -7.26 6.75 -30.62
N GLU A 88 -7.98 7.64 -29.96
CA GLU A 88 -7.62 8.09 -28.62
C GLU A 88 -8.26 7.16 -27.59
N HIS A 89 -7.51 6.81 -26.56
CA HIS A 89 -7.95 5.97 -25.46
C HIS A 89 -7.63 6.67 -24.14
N LEU A 90 -8.63 6.81 -23.26
CA LEU A 90 -8.45 7.39 -21.93
C LEU A 90 -7.51 6.46 -21.12
N ILE A 91 -6.38 7.00 -20.67
CA ILE A 91 -5.41 6.26 -19.85
C ILE A 91 -5.41 6.72 -18.39
N GLU A 92 -5.70 7.99 -18.14
CA GLU A 92 -5.94 8.53 -16.80
C GLU A 92 -7.24 9.33 -16.83
N PRO A 93 -8.23 9.02 -15.98
CA PRO A 93 -9.46 9.79 -15.90
C PRO A 93 -9.25 11.11 -15.15
N LEU A 94 -10.21 12.02 -15.28
CA LEU A 94 -10.32 13.16 -14.37
C LEU A 94 -10.41 12.63 -12.94
N ALA A 95 -9.50 13.07 -12.06
CA ALA A 95 -9.42 12.56 -10.71
C ALA A 95 -9.17 13.66 -9.68
N ASN A 96 -9.71 13.46 -8.48
CA ASN A 96 -9.38 14.23 -7.29
C ASN A 96 -8.68 13.34 -6.26
N TYR A 97 -7.54 13.81 -5.75
CA TYR A 97 -6.76 13.16 -4.70
C TYR A 97 -6.80 14.04 -3.46
N PHE A 98 -7.32 13.51 -2.35
CA PHE A 98 -7.42 14.20 -1.07
C PHE A 98 -6.70 13.42 0.03
N VAL A 99 -5.94 14.15 0.87
CA VAL A 99 -5.33 13.64 2.10
C VAL A 99 -5.61 14.62 3.22
N GLY A 100 -6.20 14.13 4.31
CA GLY A 100 -6.45 14.89 5.53
C GLY A 100 -5.80 14.21 6.73
N ARG A 101 -5.17 14.98 7.62
CA ARG A 101 -4.60 14.49 8.88
C ARG A 101 -4.84 15.48 10.01
N ILE A 102 -5.25 14.95 11.16
CA ILE A 102 -5.35 15.68 12.41
C ILE A 102 -4.54 14.91 13.45
N GLN A 103 -3.68 15.59 14.21
CA GLN A 103 -2.89 14.99 15.27
C GLN A 103 -2.91 15.89 16.51
N GLN A 104 -3.24 15.33 17.66
CA GLN A 104 -3.22 16.03 18.94
C GLN A 104 -2.03 15.58 19.78
N ASP A 105 -1.24 16.54 20.25
CA ASP A 105 -0.25 16.27 21.29
C ASP A 105 -0.97 16.14 22.65
N VAL A 106 -0.72 15.04 23.36
CA VAL A 106 -1.31 14.71 24.66
C VAL A 106 -0.21 14.48 25.70
N LEU A 107 -0.60 14.29 26.97
CA LEU A 107 0.32 13.99 28.08
C LEU A 107 1.50 14.98 28.16
N ARG A 108 1.18 16.28 28.15
CA ARG A 108 2.15 17.40 28.17
C ARG A 108 3.08 17.46 26.94
N GLY A 109 2.73 16.76 25.86
CA GLY A 109 3.42 16.84 24.58
C GLY A 109 4.45 15.74 24.33
N ASN A 110 4.60 14.79 25.25
CA ASN A 110 5.47 13.63 25.04
C ASN A 110 4.77 12.49 24.26
N SER A 111 3.47 12.66 24.00
CA SER A 111 2.57 11.67 23.45
C SER A 111 1.67 12.28 22.39
N ARG A 112 1.15 11.46 21.49
CA ARG A 112 0.28 11.90 20.39
C ARG A 112 -0.76 10.86 20.05
N VAL A 113 -1.89 11.36 19.55
CA VAL A 113 -2.93 10.58 18.87
C VAL A 113 -3.26 11.29 17.57
N GLY A 114 -3.50 10.54 16.51
CA GLY A 114 -3.74 11.09 15.19
C GLY A 114 -4.76 10.28 14.40
N VAL A 115 -5.44 10.96 13.49
CA VAL A 115 -6.35 10.39 12.50
C VAL A 115 -5.93 10.92 11.14
N LEU A 116 -5.96 10.04 10.15
CA LEU A 116 -5.69 10.33 8.76
C LEU A 116 -6.80 9.76 7.89
N THR A 117 -7.13 10.47 6.81
CA THR A 117 -8.01 9.94 5.77
C THR A 117 -7.46 10.30 4.41
N THR A 118 -7.64 9.41 3.46
CA THR A 118 -7.41 9.70 2.04
C THR A 118 -8.67 9.35 1.25
N ALA A 119 -8.93 10.13 0.22
CA ALA A 119 -10.02 9.89 -0.71
C ALA A 119 -9.52 10.18 -2.12
N VAL A 120 -9.72 9.23 -3.02
CA VAL A 120 -9.44 9.36 -4.44
C VAL A 120 -10.76 9.15 -5.17
N ASN A 121 -11.25 10.19 -5.84
CA ASN A 121 -12.48 10.15 -6.62
C ASN A 121 -12.11 10.28 -8.09
N ARG A 122 -12.63 9.41 -8.95
CA ARG A 122 -12.39 9.40 -10.39
C ARG A 122 -13.73 9.37 -11.13
N GLU A 123 -13.82 10.09 -12.24
CA GLU A 123 -15.08 10.19 -13.00
C GLU A 123 -15.41 8.89 -13.74
N ASP A 124 -14.41 8.30 -14.43
CA ASP A 124 -14.55 7.09 -15.25
C ASP A 124 -13.70 5.92 -14.73
N ALA A 125 -13.43 5.87 -13.42
CA ALA A 125 -12.71 4.76 -12.80
C ALA A 125 -13.10 4.58 -11.33
N GLU A 126 -12.58 3.51 -10.72
CA GLU A 126 -12.88 3.17 -9.33
C GLU A 126 -12.32 4.21 -8.34
N SER A 127 -13.16 4.54 -7.36
CA SER A 127 -12.79 5.41 -6.24
C SER A 127 -12.12 4.60 -5.13
N ALA A 128 -11.28 5.26 -4.34
CA ALA A 128 -10.50 4.62 -3.29
C ALA A 128 -10.45 5.47 -2.02
N TYR A 129 -10.76 4.87 -0.88
CA TYR A 129 -10.87 5.53 0.42
C TYR A 129 -10.06 4.81 1.47
N LEU A 130 -9.35 5.56 2.31
CA LEU A 130 -8.66 5.03 3.48
C LEU A 130 -8.93 5.90 4.69
N GLY A 131 -9.16 5.26 5.82
CA GLY A 131 -9.21 5.87 7.14
C GLY A 131 -8.19 5.20 8.04
N ALA A 132 -7.40 5.99 8.76
CA ALA A 132 -6.38 5.48 9.66
C ALA A 132 -6.35 6.27 10.97
N MET A 133 -5.95 5.60 12.04
CA MET A 133 -5.66 6.19 13.34
C MET A 133 -4.30 5.70 13.81
N ASP A 134 -3.54 6.57 14.46
CA ASP A 134 -2.26 6.24 15.07
C ASP A 134 -2.12 6.84 16.46
N TRP A 135 -1.31 6.19 17.30
CA TRP A 135 -1.01 6.66 18.64
C TRP A 135 0.42 6.33 19.04
N ASP A 136 0.97 7.18 19.90
CA ASP A 136 2.26 7.02 20.55
C ASP A 136 2.15 7.67 21.94
N LEU A 137 1.86 6.85 22.94
CA LEU A 137 1.61 7.27 24.32
C LEU A 137 2.78 6.89 25.20
N ARG A 138 3.40 7.86 25.87
CA ARG A 138 4.55 7.70 26.76
C ARG A 138 4.20 8.07 28.19
N LEU A 139 4.31 7.09 29.08
CA LEU A 139 3.96 7.19 30.49
C LEU A 139 5.19 6.94 31.38
N GLY A 140 5.17 7.49 32.60
CA GLY A 140 6.20 7.25 33.62
C GLY A 140 7.61 7.63 33.17
N LYS A 141 7.82 8.86 32.67
CA LYS A 141 9.11 9.31 32.07
C LYS A 141 9.56 8.43 30.89
N SER A 142 8.60 8.01 30.06
CA SER A 142 8.80 7.12 28.91
C SER A 142 9.24 5.70 29.26
N ALA A 143 9.08 5.28 30.52
CA ALA A 143 9.29 3.90 30.97
C ALA A 143 8.30 2.91 30.33
N HIS A 144 7.11 3.40 29.99
CA HIS A 144 6.03 2.66 29.35
C HIS A 144 5.62 3.40 28.09
N GLN A 145 5.65 2.71 26.95
CA GLN A 145 5.23 3.26 25.67
C GLN A 145 4.18 2.36 25.03
N PHE A 146 3.06 2.95 24.61
CA PHE A 146 2.02 2.28 23.84
C PHE A 146 1.99 2.93 22.47
N LYS A 147 2.34 2.17 21.43
CA LYS A 147 2.42 2.67 20.07
C LYS A 147 1.60 1.79 19.16
N GLY A 148 0.92 2.39 18.20
CA GLY A 148 0.23 1.61 17.20
C GLY A 148 -0.41 2.44 16.11
N ASN A 149 -0.93 1.73 15.14
CA ASN A 149 -1.81 2.26 14.13
C ASN A 149 -2.88 1.22 13.78
N MET A 150 -3.97 1.72 13.21
CA MET A 150 -4.97 0.93 12.54
C MET A 150 -5.43 1.68 11.31
N ALA A 151 -5.73 0.95 10.25
CA ALA A 151 -6.24 1.50 9.01
C ALA A 151 -7.32 0.59 8.45
N VAL A 152 -8.29 1.19 7.80
CA VAL A 152 -9.29 0.51 6.98
C VAL A 152 -9.28 1.16 5.61
N SER A 153 -9.47 0.37 4.58
CA SER A 153 -9.57 0.88 3.22
C SER A 153 -10.68 0.20 2.44
N ARG A 154 -11.11 0.90 1.39
CA ARG A 154 -12.07 0.43 0.39
C ARG A 154 -11.68 1.03 -0.96
N SER A 155 -11.38 0.19 -1.93
CA SER A 155 -11.30 0.54 -3.36
C SER A 155 -12.41 -0.20 -4.11
N GLY A 156 -12.74 0.17 -5.34
CA GLY A 156 -13.56 -0.68 -6.22
C GLY A 156 -15.08 -0.74 -5.96
N SER A 157 -15.77 -1.47 -6.84
CA SER A 157 -17.25 -1.59 -6.90
C SER A 157 -17.83 -2.89 -6.32
N GLU A 158 -17.01 -3.91 -6.00
CA GLU A 158 -17.46 -5.17 -5.36
C GLU A 158 -16.99 -5.30 -3.89
N ASP A 159 -17.75 -6.05 -3.08
CA ASP A 159 -17.53 -6.33 -1.64
C ASP A 159 -16.20 -7.03 -1.28
N ARG A 160 -15.28 -7.20 -2.24
CA ARG A 160 -13.96 -7.83 -2.06
C ARG A 160 -12.80 -6.85 -1.88
N ASP A 161 -12.99 -5.57 -2.12
CA ASP A 161 -11.90 -4.59 -2.16
C ASP A 161 -11.82 -3.70 -0.90
N SER A 162 -12.32 -4.22 0.23
CA SER A 162 -12.11 -3.62 1.54
C SER A 162 -11.12 -4.42 2.37
N GLY A 163 -10.37 -3.72 3.20
CA GLY A 163 -9.43 -4.37 4.09
C GLY A 163 -9.06 -3.54 5.28
N TYR A 164 -8.28 -4.14 6.16
CA TYR A 164 -7.78 -3.53 7.37
C TYR A 164 -6.32 -3.88 7.62
N LEU A 165 -5.68 -3.01 8.37
CA LEU A 165 -4.38 -3.22 8.97
C LEU A 165 -4.43 -2.74 10.42
N ALA A 166 -3.74 -3.44 11.31
CA ALA A 166 -3.45 -2.93 12.64
C ALA A 166 -2.05 -3.35 13.07
N HIS A 167 -1.33 -2.44 13.68
CA HIS A 167 -0.08 -2.71 14.39
C HIS A 167 -0.20 -2.15 15.79
N VAL A 168 -0.07 -3.01 16.81
CA VAL A 168 -0.14 -2.62 18.21
C VAL A 168 1.10 -3.08 18.93
N ARG A 169 1.72 -2.18 19.69
CA ARG A 169 2.95 -2.43 20.45
C ARG A 169 2.87 -1.81 21.84
N TYR A 170 3.34 -2.56 22.82
CA TYR A 170 3.67 -2.06 24.14
C TYR A 170 5.16 -2.29 24.41
N ASP A 171 5.86 -1.24 24.83
CA ASP A 171 7.27 -1.28 25.20
C ASP A 171 7.44 -0.87 26.67
N LYS A 172 8.21 -1.67 27.40
CA LYS A 172 8.75 -1.33 28.72
C LYS A 172 10.25 -1.12 28.61
N THR A 173 10.71 0.10 28.86
CA THR A 173 12.10 0.51 28.58
C THR A 173 12.98 0.64 29.83
N SER A 174 12.40 0.57 31.03
CA SER A 174 13.14 0.76 32.29
C SER A 174 12.80 -0.26 33.38
N GLY A 175 13.76 -0.42 34.30
CA GLY A 175 13.69 -1.33 35.45
C GLY A 175 14.37 -2.68 35.20
N TRP A 176 14.14 -3.63 36.11
CA TRP A 176 14.70 -4.99 36.04
C TRP A 176 14.09 -5.86 34.92
N LEU A 177 12.95 -5.42 34.36
CA LEU A 177 12.29 -6.02 33.21
C LEU A 177 12.13 -4.96 32.12
N THR A 178 12.69 -5.23 30.96
CA THR A 178 12.49 -4.44 29.74
C THR A 178 12.00 -5.34 28.64
N GLY A 179 11.18 -4.85 27.73
CA GLY A 179 10.65 -5.70 26.67
C GLY A 179 9.70 -4.98 25.72
N SER A 180 9.36 -5.67 24.66
CA SER A 180 8.33 -5.29 23.69
C SER A 180 7.38 -6.47 23.50
N VAL A 181 6.09 -6.20 23.45
CA VAL A 181 5.08 -7.16 23.00
C VAL A 181 4.15 -6.45 22.03
N GLY A 182 3.74 -7.16 20.99
CA GLY A 182 2.83 -6.58 20.03
C GLY A 182 2.44 -7.55 18.95
N PHE A 183 1.65 -7.04 18.01
CA PHE A 183 1.28 -7.75 16.80
C PHE A 183 1.07 -6.79 15.64
N SER A 184 1.23 -7.33 14.45
CA SER A 184 0.83 -6.74 13.18
C SER A 184 -0.18 -7.66 12.53
N ILE A 185 -1.26 -7.11 12.02
CA ILE A 185 -2.24 -7.83 11.21
C ILE A 185 -2.57 -7.01 9.97
N SER A 186 -2.66 -7.65 8.81
CA SER A 186 -3.19 -7.06 7.58
C SER A 186 -4.07 -8.08 6.87
N SER A 187 -5.25 -7.64 6.43
CA SER A 187 -6.13 -8.47 5.59
C SER A 187 -5.60 -8.54 4.17
N LEU A 188 -6.05 -9.54 3.39
CA LEU A 188 -5.75 -9.64 1.96
C LEU A 188 -6.26 -8.43 1.16
N GLY A 189 -7.47 -7.96 1.43
CA GLY A 189 -8.10 -6.85 0.71
C GLY A 189 -7.61 -5.46 1.13
N PHE A 190 -6.59 -5.35 1.99
CA PHE A 190 -6.10 -4.05 2.41
C PHE A 190 -5.26 -3.42 1.30
N ASN A 191 -5.78 -2.36 0.72
CA ASN A 191 -5.08 -1.54 -0.26
C ASN A 191 -4.95 -0.11 0.31
N PRO A 192 -3.73 0.44 0.53
CA PRO A 192 -3.55 1.80 1.03
C PRO A 192 -3.85 2.91 0.00
N ASN A 193 -4.44 2.55 -1.15
CA ASN A 193 -4.65 3.38 -2.35
C ASN A 193 -3.31 3.74 -3.02
N ASP A 194 -3.36 4.38 -4.19
CA ASP A 194 -2.17 4.87 -4.95
C ASP A 194 -1.31 5.91 -4.19
N LEU A 195 -1.68 6.23 -2.95
CA LEU A 195 -1.02 7.19 -2.08
C LEU A 195 -0.17 6.53 -0.98
N GLY A 196 -0.14 5.19 -0.92
CA GLY A 196 0.61 4.45 0.08
C GLY A 196 1.21 3.16 -0.46
N PHE A 197 2.14 2.60 0.31
CA PHE A 197 2.84 1.38 -0.04
C PHE A 197 2.73 0.36 1.10
N ILE A 198 2.53 -0.92 0.75
CA ILE A 198 2.57 -2.05 1.69
C ILE A 198 3.53 -3.12 1.18
N ASP A 199 4.49 -3.51 2.02
CA ASP A 199 5.44 -4.59 1.67
C ASP A 199 4.79 -5.98 1.65
N ARG A 200 3.77 -6.21 2.51
CA ARG A 200 3.02 -7.49 2.60
C ARG A 200 1.59 -7.30 3.08
N ALA A 201 0.63 -7.71 2.25
CA ALA A 201 -0.75 -7.95 2.65
C ALA A 201 -0.92 -9.35 3.25
N ASN A 202 -2.06 -9.60 3.90
CA ASN A 202 -2.50 -10.91 4.35
C ASN A 202 -1.61 -11.63 5.39
N ASN A 203 -1.16 -10.92 6.42
CA ASN A 203 -0.26 -11.48 7.44
C ASN A 203 -0.75 -11.17 8.85
N PHE A 204 -0.59 -12.12 9.77
CA PHE A 204 -0.68 -11.91 11.21
C PHE A 204 0.65 -12.30 11.85
N SER A 205 1.31 -11.34 12.51
CA SER A 205 2.63 -11.50 13.08
C SER A 205 2.68 -10.92 14.49
N PRO A 206 2.51 -11.74 15.54
CA PRO A 206 2.83 -11.35 16.89
C PRO A 206 4.34 -11.42 17.12
N TRP A 207 4.84 -10.53 17.99
CA TRP A 207 6.19 -10.61 18.50
C TRP A 207 6.21 -10.35 20.00
N LEU A 208 7.16 -10.98 20.65
CA LEU A 208 7.48 -10.79 22.05
C LEU A 208 8.99 -10.76 22.18
N TRP A 209 9.49 -9.79 22.92
CA TRP A 209 10.87 -9.78 23.38
C TRP A 209 10.90 -9.26 24.80
N MET A 210 11.49 -10.02 25.71
CA MET A 210 11.64 -9.65 27.11
C MET A 210 13.07 -9.89 27.55
N ARG A 211 13.57 -8.96 28.33
CA ARG A 211 14.87 -9.02 28.97
C ARG A 211 14.67 -8.78 30.46
N PHE A 212 14.98 -9.81 31.24
CA PHE A 212 15.13 -9.72 32.68
C PHE A 212 16.59 -9.44 32.97
N ARG A 213 16.88 -8.42 33.77
CA ARG A 213 18.23 -8.10 34.23
C ARG A 213 18.18 -7.71 35.70
N LYS A 214 18.90 -8.47 36.53
CA LYS A 214 19.10 -8.18 37.94
C LYS A 214 20.59 -8.27 38.24
N GLU A 215 21.21 -7.11 38.44
CA GLU A 215 22.65 -6.96 38.70
C GLU A 215 23.00 -7.12 40.19
N GLN A 216 22.00 -6.92 41.07
CA GLN A 216 22.16 -7.16 42.50
C GLN A 216 22.05 -8.66 42.82
N PRO A 217 22.87 -9.19 43.74
CA PRO A 217 22.79 -10.59 44.16
C PRO A 217 21.37 -10.97 44.58
N TRP A 218 20.87 -12.07 44.03
CA TRP A 218 19.57 -12.63 44.39
C TRP A 218 19.68 -14.15 44.49
N TRP A 219 19.41 -14.66 45.69
CA TRP A 219 19.55 -16.08 46.01
C TRP A 219 20.99 -16.55 45.75
N ILE A 220 21.20 -17.57 44.92
CA ILE A 220 22.53 -18.11 44.59
C ILE A 220 23.16 -17.33 43.40
N PHE A 221 22.39 -16.50 42.69
CA PHE A 221 22.88 -15.77 41.53
C PHE A 221 23.52 -14.44 41.94
N ARG A 222 24.79 -14.25 41.59
CA ARG A 222 25.46 -12.95 41.69
C ARG A 222 24.89 -11.93 40.71
N GLN A 223 24.47 -12.40 39.54
CA GLN A 223 23.81 -11.64 38.48
C GLN A 223 22.89 -12.58 37.69
N LEU A 224 21.72 -12.07 37.26
CA LEU A 224 20.79 -12.82 36.41
C LEU A 224 20.41 -11.97 35.20
N ALA A 225 20.65 -12.51 34.01
CA ALA A 225 20.18 -11.95 32.75
C ALA A 225 19.48 -13.04 31.94
N LEU A 226 18.21 -12.83 31.60
CA LEU A 226 17.43 -13.74 30.77
C LEU A 226 16.84 -12.96 29.59
N LEU A 227 16.99 -13.52 28.39
CA LEU A 227 16.38 -13.02 27.16
C LEU A 227 15.35 -14.04 26.68
N ILE A 228 14.12 -13.59 26.47
CA ILE A 228 13.05 -14.39 25.88
C ILE A 228 12.60 -13.65 24.64
N GLY A 229 12.56 -14.33 23.49
CA GLY A 229 12.12 -13.73 22.24
C GLY A 229 11.31 -14.72 21.42
N SER A 230 10.25 -14.23 20.79
CA SER A 230 9.51 -14.94 19.76
C SER A 230 9.06 -13.94 18.69
N VAL A 231 9.09 -14.38 17.44
CA VAL A 231 8.52 -13.68 16.30
C VAL A 231 7.84 -14.75 15.48
N GLU A 232 6.53 -14.63 15.31
CA GLU A 232 5.76 -15.56 14.50
C GLU A 232 5.19 -14.80 13.30
N SER A 233 4.85 -15.50 12.23
CA SER A 233 4.17 -14.92 11.07
C SER A 233 3.28 -15.98 10.43
N TRP A 234 2.01 -15.63 10.24
CA TRP A 234 0.98 -16.51 9.69
C TRP A 234 0.26 -15.80 8.56
N ASN A 235 0.06 -16.51 7.45
CA ASN A 235 -0.84 -16.03 6.40
C ASN A 235 -2.29 -16.26 6.82
N LEU A 236 -3.15 -15.26 6.68
CA LEU A 236 -4.57 -15.43 6.92
C LEU A 236 -5.18 -16.13 5.68
N SER A 237 -5.26 -17.47 5.69
CA SER A 237 -5.89 -18.20 4.58
C SER A 237 -7.41 -18.16 4.73
N HIS A 238 -8.12 -17.77 3.67
CA HIS A 238 -9.56 -17.97 3.59
C HIS A 238 -9.88 -18.95 2.45
N LYS A 239 -9.84 -20.26 2.74
CA LYS A 239 -10.63 -21.29 2.03
C LYS A 239 -10.92 -22.47 2.96
N TRP A 240 -12.06 -22.41 3.66
CA TRP A 240 -12.83 -23.63 3.93
C TRP A 240 -13.69 -23.86 2.68
N GLY A 241 -13.21 -24.73 1.81
CA GLY A 241 -13.86 -25.05 0.55
C GLY A 241 -13.01 -26.04 -0.22
N LEU A 242 -13.28 -27.32 -0.02
CA LEU A 242 -12.73 -28.43 -0.78
C LEU A 242 -12.90 -28.16 -2.28
N GLN A 243 -11.82 -27.88 -2.96
CA GLN A 243 -11.70 -28.10 -4.40
C GLN A 243 -10.52 -29.05 -4.55
N GLU A 244 -10.85 -30.34 -4.64
CA GLU A 244 -9.93 -31.39 -5.07
C GLU A 244 -9.22 -30.92 -6.34
N TYR A 245 -7.90 -30.72 -6.25
CA TYR A 245 -7.07 -30.62 -7.43
C TYR A 245 -6.98 -32.01 -8.07
N LYS A 246 -8.01 -32.41 -8.83
CA LYS A 246 -7.92 -33.56 -9.71
C LYS A 246 -6.90 -33.23 -10.80
N ARG A 247 -5.68 -33.71 -10.59
CA ARG A 247 -4.67 -33.88 -11.64
C ARG A 247 -5.32 -34.69 -12.76
N ALA A 248 -5.48 -34.08 -13.93
CA ALA A 248 -5.71 -34.80 -15.18
C ALA A 248 -4.72 -34.26 -16.21
N CYS A 249 -3.56 -34.91 -16.25
CA CYS A 249 -2.70 -34.92 -17.42
C CYS A 249 -3.35 -35.88 -18.43
N PRO A 250 -3.45 -35.54 -19.72
CA PRO A 250 -3.42 -36.57 -20.74
C PRO A 250 -2.25 -36.33 -21.69
N ALA A 251 -1.30 -37.26 -21.63
CA ALA A 251 -0.40 -37.55 -22.74
C ALA A 251 -1.18 -38.20 -23.89
N LYS A 252 -0.94 -37.72 -25.12
CA LYS A 252 -0.98 -38.44 -26.41
C LYS A 252 -0.01 -37.65 -27.31
N VAL A 253 1.13 -38.13 -27.80
CA VAL A 253 1.41 -39.30 -28.66
C VAL A 253 0.37 -39.42 -29.78
N VAL A 254 0.61 -38.73 -30.90
CA VAL A 254 1.05 -39.30 -32.19
C VAL A 254 1.96 -38.27 -32.86
#